data_AF-A0A967W7Q2-F1
#
_entry.id   AF-A0A967W7Q2-F1
#
_cell.length_a   1.000
_cell.length_b   1.000
_cell.length_c   1.000
_cell.angle_alpha   90.00
_cell.angle_beta   90.00
_cell.angle_gamma   90.00
#
_symmetry.space_group_name_H-M   'P 1'
#
loop_
_entity.id
_entity.type
_entity.pdbx_description
1 polymer ?
#
loop_
_entity_poly.entity_id
_entity_poly.type
_entity_poly.pdbx_seq_one_letter_code
_entity_poly.pdbx_strand_id
1 'polypeptide(L)'
;MDTHIQLWLKTKNGEPKSLKGYLYIYFTGDIDEASGLPIAKHPRGAKHNESCGIDDIICIAGWKLKGRAGAAKFLSHSGVNGMDHPIWMVNRAEEMSAPAYGMVIPSPGYYSHFHWLSSGSTDPRAADVPDFCDKMSAGMLEMTDPSAVDMICEGWFLQLKAKHSFAFKHGGEIIPVYKGADLRSHLNIVTNYKPDLEITPTREGHSGM
;
A
#
# COMPACT_ATOMS: atom_id res chain seq x y z
N MET A 1 -6.52 4.11 -16.95
CA MET A 1 -5.54 3.12 -16.46
C MET A 1 -4.52 3.87 -15.66
N ASP A 2 -4.32 3.45 -14.42
CA ASP A 2 -3.27 4.01 -13.60
C ASP A 2 -1.94 3.37 -14.01
N THR A 3 -1.13 4.08 -14.80
CA THR A 3 0.09 3.52 -15.40
C THR A 3 1.26 3.46 -14.42
N HIS A 4 1.10 3.99 -13.20
CA HIS A 4 2.22 4.03 -12.24
C HIS A 4 2.47 2.68 -11.55
N ILE A 5 1.54 1.73 -11.61
CA ILE A 5 1.66 0.45 -10.92
C ILE A 5 1.31 -0.73 -11.82
N GLN A 6 2.09 -1.81 -11.71
CA GLN A 6 1.78 -3.09 -12.32
C GLN A 6 1.88 -4.18 -11.26
N LEU A 7 0.80 -4.93 -11.06
CA LEU A 7 0.72 -6.03 -10.11
C LEU A 7 0.37 -7.33 -10.81
N TRP A 8 0.95 -8.43 -10.33
CA TRP A 8 0.57 -9.78 -10.71
C TRP A 8 0.31 -10.59 -9.45
N LEU A 9 -0.89 -11.18 -9.39
CA LEU A 9 -1.27 -12.13 -8.36
C LEU A 9 -0.70 -13.51 -8.65
N LYS A 10 -0.13 -14.15 -7.63
CA LYS A 10 0.17 -15.58 -7.64
C LYS A 10 -0.77 -16.29 -6.67
N THR A 11 -1.50 -17.26 -7.21
CA THR A 11 -2.39 -18.13 -6.44
C THR A 11 -1.78 -19.51 -6.23
N LYS A 12 -2.18 -20.20 -5.15
CA LYS A 12 -1.92 -21.64 -4.93
C LYS A 12 -3.23 -22.29 -4.50
N ASN A 13 -3.73 -23.24 -5.28
CA ASN A 13 -5.05 -23.87 -5.07
C ASN A 13 -6.20 -22.86 -5.05
N GLY A 14 -6.16 -21.84 -5.90
CA GLY A 14 -7.16 -20.76 -5.93
C GLY A 14 -6.89 -19.64 -4.92
N GLU A 15 -6.17 -19.92 -3.84
CA GLU A 15 -5.91 -18.95 -2.77
C GLU A 15 -4.82 -17.93 -3.13
N PRO A 16 -5.04 -16.62 -2.90
CA PRO A 16 -4.03 -15.58 -3.07
C PRO A 16 -2.85 -15.81 -2.11
N LYS A 17 -1.64 -16.03 -2.65
CA LYS A 17 -0.44 -16.29 -1.83
C LYS A 17 0.57 -15.14 -1.82
N SER A 18 0.78 -14.52 -2.97
CA SER A 18 1.75 -13.42 -3.08
C SER A 18 1.41 -12.50 -4.23
N LEU A 19 1.72 -11.23 -4.08
CA LEU A 19 1.83 -10.29 -5.19
C LEU A 19 3.28 -10.13 -5.60
N LYS A 20 3.49 -9.81 -6.87
CA LYS A 20 4.72 -9.20 -7.35
C LYS A 20 4.36 -8.05 -8.25
N GLY A 21 5.23 -7.06 -8.38
CA GLY A 21 4.92 -5.91 -9.21
C GLY A 21 6.06 -4.94 -9.41
N TYR A 22 5.74 -3.86 -10.09
CA TYR A 22 6.59 -2.70 -10.25
C TYR A 22 5.80 -1.43 -9.98
N LEU A 23 6.50 -0.45 -9.41
CA LEU A 23 6.06 0.95 -9.41
C LEU A 23 6.92 1.69 -10.42
N TYR A 24 6.29 2.39 -11.35
CA TYR A 24 6.90 3.09 -12.45
C TYR A 24 7.14 4.55 -12.09
N ILE A 25 8.29 5.05 -12.51
CA ILE A 25 8.69 6.45 -12.38
C ILE A 25 9.09 6.99 -13.74
N TYR A 26 9.11 8.30 -13.86
CA TYR A 26 9.87 8.99 -14.88
C TYR A 26 10.70 10.10 -14.24
N PHE A 27 11.84 10.39 -14.84
CA PHE A 27 12.70 11.47 -14.41
C PHE A 27 12.22 12.79 -14.99
N THR A 28 12.18 13.82 -14.15
CA THR A 28 11.69 15.16 -14.51
C THR A 28 12.70 15.97 -15.32
N GLY A 29 13.99 15.60 -15.26
CA GLY A 29 15.10 16.36 -15.82
C GLY A 29 15.84 17.20 -14.76
N ASP A 30 15.18 17.46 -13.63
CA ASP A 30 15.74 18.26 -12.53
C ASP A 30 16.62 17.41 -11.59
N ILE A 31 17.52 18.09 -10.87
CA ILE A 31 18.35 17.52 -9.81
C ILE A 31 17.92 18.14 -8.47
N ASP A 32 17.79 17.32 -7.44
CA ASP A 32 17.61 17.81 -6.08
C ASP A 32 18.94 18.31 -5.53
N GLU A 33 19.03 19.61 -5.23
CA GLU A 33 20.28 20.25 -4.78
C GLU A 33 20.77 19.69 -3.44
N ALA A 34 19.86 19.22 -2.57
CA ALA A 34 20.21 18.73 -1.24
C ALA A 34 20.85 17.33 -1.28
N SER A 35 20.29 16.40 -2.07
CA SER A 35 20.80 15.03 -2.18
C SER A 35 21.72 14.80 -3.39
N GLY A 36 21.73 15.71 -4.36
CA GLY A 36 22.41 15.55 -5.65
C GLY A 36 21.80 14.47 -6.56
N LEU A 37 20.61 13.97 -6.22
CA LEU A 37 19.95 12.89 -6.95
C LEU A 37 19.00 13.43 -8.02
N PRO A 38 18.84 12.73 -9.16
CA PRO A 38 17.86 13.11 -10.16
C PRO A 38 16.43 12.97 -9.62
N ILE A 39 15.60 13.98 -9.90
CA ILE A 39 14.23 14.03 -9.41
C ILE A 39 13.33 13.15 -10.28
N ALA A 40 12.62 12.23 -9.65
CA ALA A 40 11.66 11.33 -10.27
C ALA A 40 10.29 11.41 -9.59
N LYS A 41 9.22 11.11 -10.34
CA LYS A 41 7.86 11.00 -9.79
C LYS A 41 7.06 9.91 -10.49
N HIS A 42 5.93 9.54 -9.89
CA HIS A 42 4.97 8.65 -10.54
C HIS A 42 4.26 9.37 -11.70
N PRO A 43 4.01 8.66 -12.81
CA PRO A 43 3.13 9.15 -13.87
C PRO A 43 1.71 9.33 -13.31
N ARG A 44 1.11 10.51 -13.48
CA ARG A 44 -0.27 10.79 -13.06
C ARG A 44 -1.35 10.24 -14.01
N GLY A 45 -0.94 9.64 -15.13
CA GLY A 45 -1.80 9.05 -16.13
C GLY A 45 -2.30 10.04 -17.19
N ALA A 46 -3.15 9.53 -18.10
CA ALA A 46 -3.52 10.21 -19.35
C ALA A 46 -4.17 11.58 -19.17
N LYS A 47 -4.94 11.79 -18.09
CA LYS A 47 -5.57 13.09 -17.82
C LYS A 47 -4.57 14.22 -17.57
N HIS A 48 -3.32 13.88 -17.28
CA HIS A 48 -2.24 14.82 -17.02
C HIS A 48 -1.14 14.78 -18.09
N ASN A 49 -1.36 14.10 -19.24
CA ASN A 49 -0.32 13.79 -20.24
C ASN A 49 0.93 13.16 -19.60
N GLU A 50 0.72 12.28 -18.62
CA GLU A 50 1.78 11.54 -17.97
C GLU A 50 1.48 10.05 -18.05
N SER A 51 1.29 9.50 -19.26
CA SER A 51 1.08 8.07 -19.47
C SER A 51 2.35 7.38 -19.96
N CYS A 52 2.69 6.26 -19.33
CA CYS A 52 3.83 5.45 -19.76
C CYS A 52 3.63 4.92 -21.18
N GLY A 53 4.57 5.23 -22.08
CA GLY A 53 4.61 4.65 -23.44
C GLY A 53 3.53 5.14 -24.41
N ILE A 54 2.75 6.14 -24.04
CA ILE A 54 1.79 6.82 -24.93
C ILE A 54 2.27 8.24 -25.26
N ASP A 55 2.91 8.91 -24.30
CA ASP A 55 3.50 10.26 -24.46
C ASP A 55 5.05 10.19 -24.54
N ASP A 56 5.73 11.33 -24.69
CA ASP A 56 7.20 11.48 -24.58
C ASP A 56 7.78 11.07 -23.19
N ILE A 57 6.93 10.54 -22.30
CA ILE A 57 7.30 10.08 -20.97
C ILE A 57 7.77 8.63 -21.03
N ILE A 58 9.09 8.46 -20.94
CA ILE A 58 9.74 7.16 -20.79
C ILE A 58 9.68 6.73 -19.33
N CYS A 59 8.67 5.94 -18.98
CA CYS A 59 8.59 5.32 -17.67
C CYS A 59 9.58 4.17 -17.53
N ILE A 60 10.23 4.10 -16.37
CA ILE A 60 11.06 2.96 -15.96
C ILE A 60 10.56 2.40 -14.63
N ALA A 61 10.89 1.15 -14.33
CA ALA A 61 10.58 0.57 -13.04
C ALA A 61 11.47 1.21 -11.95
N GLY A 62 10.88 2.07 -11.11
CA GLY A 62 11.54 2.69 -9.96
C GLY A 62 11.68 1.73 -8.79
N TRP A 63 10.64 0.93 -8.54
CA TRP A 63 10.64 -0.10 -7.50
C TRP A 63 10.21 -1.45 -8.02
N LYS A 64 10.74 -2.50 -7.39
CA LYS A 64 10.17 -3.84 -7.43
C LYS A 64 9.35 -4.06 -6.15
N LEU A 65 8.16 -4.60 -6.32
CA LEU A 65 7.23 -4.92 -5.26
C LEU A 65 7.11 -6.44 -5.08
N LYS A 66 7.06 -6.87 -3.82
CA LYS A 66 6.59 -8.21 -3.42
C LYS A 66 5.53 -8.05 -2.34
N GLY A 67 4.35 -8.59 -2.55
CA GLY A 67 3.30 -8.63 -1.56
C GLY A 67 3.14 -10.00 -0.92
N ARG A 68 2.84 -10.02 0.36
CA ARG A 68 2.31 -11.20 1.07
C ARG A 68 0.92 -10.86 1.60
N ALA A 69 0.00 -11.79 1.48
CA ALA A 69 -1.36 -11.59 1.98
C ALA A 69 -1.32 -11.39 3.50
N GLY A 70 -2.22 -10.57 4.01
CA GLY A 70 -2.41 -10.34 5.43
C GLY A 70 -3.52 -9.34 5.68
N ALA A 71 -3.80 -9.10 6.96
CA ALA A 71 -4.86 -8.20 7.39
C ALA A 71 -4.33 -7.10 8.32
N ALA A 72 -5.00 -5.96 8.33
CA ALA A 72 -4.68 -4.84 9.21
C ALA A 72 -5.95 -4.13 9.69
N LYS A 73 -5.90 -3.55 10.89
CA LYS A 73 -6.98 -2.72 11.42
C LYS A 73 -6.78 -1.26 11.01
N PHE A 74 -7.76 -0.62 10.38
CA PHE A 74 -7.69 0.81 10.08
C PHE A 74 -7.86 1.62 11.37
N LEU A 75 -6.98 2.59 11.63
CA LEU A 75 -7.09 3.46 12.79
C LEU A 75 -7.63 4.84 12.42
N SER A 76 -6.99 5.47 11.45
CA SER A 76 -7.28 6.83 11.02
C SER A 76 -6.53 7.09 9.72
N HIS A 77 -6.63 8.31 9.21
CA HIS A 77 -5.81 8.77 8.10
C HIS A 77 -5.10 10.08 8.47
N SER A 78 -4.03 10.38 7.76
CA SER A 78 -3.27 11.64 7.83
C SER A 78 -2.74 11.96 6.43
N GLY A 79 -1.88 12.98 6.30
CA GLY A 79 -1.18 13.28 5.05
C GLY A 79 -1.19 14.75 4.66
N VAL A 80 -0.40 15.10 3.65
CA VAL A 80 -0.25 16.50 3.20
C VAL A 80 -1.56 17.08 2.65
N ASN A 81 -2.38 16.24 2.01
CA ASN A 81 -3.73 16.62 1.55
C ASN A 81 -4.83 16.15 2.51
N GLY A 82 -4.45 15.63 3.68
CA GLY A 82 -5.35 15.18 4.73
C GLY A 82 -6.24 13.98 4.40
N MET A 83 -6.09 13.31 3.24
CA MET A 83 -7.02 12.26 2.77
C MET A 83 -6.34 11.03 2.18
N ASP A 84 -5.00 10.98 2.13
CA ASP A 84 -4.23 10.08 1.28
C ASP A 84 -3.35 9.06 2.03
N HIS A 85 -3.03 9.29 3.30
CA HIS A 85 -2.17 8.39 4.08
C HIS A 85 -2.96 7.65 5.17
N PRO A 86 -3.40 6.41 4.94
CA PRO A 86 -4.08 5.62 5.96
C PRO A 86 -3.09 5.15 7.03
N ILE A 87 -3.51 5.11 8.28
CA ILE A 87 -2.73 4.57 9.40
C ILE A 87 -3.33 3.21 9.79
N TRP A 88 -2.53 2.17 9.66
CA TRP A 88 -2.94 0.79 9.92
C TRP A 88 -2.26 0.23 11.15
N MET A 89 -3.05 -0.41 12.03
CA MET A 89 -2.54 -1.24 13.11
C MET A 89 -2.36 -2.67 12.63
N VAL A 90 -1.16 -3.19 12.85
CA VAL A 90 -0.78 -4.57 12.52
C VAL A 90 -0.19 -5.24 13.74
N ASN A 91 -0.52 -6.52 13.92
CA ASN A 91 0.10 -7.33 14.96
C ASN A 91 1.43 -7.90 14.49
N ARG A 92 2.38 -7.95 15.42
CA ARG A 92 3.71 -8.57 15.26
C ARG A 92 3.77 -9.93 15.97
N ALA A 93 2.66 -10.66 16.01
CA ALA A 93 2.66 -11.99 16.65
C ALA A 93 3.54 -12.94 15.83
N GLU A 94 4.25 -13.86 16.50
CA GLU A 94 5.00 -14.91 15.83
C GLU A 94 4.03 -15.81 15.05
N GLU A 95 4.47 -16.34 13.91
CA GLU A 95 3.70 -17.09 12.89
C GLU A 95 2.78 -18.19 13.46
N MET A 96 3.05 -18.67 14.69
CA MET A 96 2.32 -19.75 15.36
C MET A 96 1.19 -19.30 16.31
N SER A 97 1.06 -18.00 16.56
CA SER A 97 0.06 -17.41 17.48
C SER A 97 -0.90 -16.45 16.76
N ALA A 98 -0.85 -16.41 15.43
CA ALA A 98 -1.79 -15.67 14.62
C ALA A 98 -3.18 -16.34 14.70
N PRO A 99 -4.28 -15.57 14.83
CA PRO A 99 -5.60 -16.14 14.61
C PRO A 99 -5.67 -16.76 13.21
N ALA A 100 -6.62 -17.68 12.99
CA ALA A 100 -6.78 -18.46 11.75
C ALA A 100 -6.83 -17.60 10.45
N TYR A 101 -6.97 -16.28 10.58
CA TYR A 101 -6.98 -15.25 9.53
C TYR A 101 -5.84 -14.21 9.64
N GLY A 102 -4.60 -14.64 9.87
CA GLY A 102 -3.45 -14.08 9.12
C GLY A 102 -2.87 -12.70 9.49
N MET A 103 -2.73 -12.37 10.78
CA MET A 103 -2.12 -11.09 11.21
C MET A 103 -0.63 -11.19 11.57
N VAL A 104 0.23 -11.57 10.62
CA VAL A 104 1.69 -11.62 10.87
C VAL A 104 2.46 -10.99 9.73
N ILE A 105 3.25 -9.95 10.03
CA ILE A 105 4.30 -9.47 9.13
C ILE A 105 5.35 -10.58 9.01
N PRO A 106 5.52 -11.21 7.84
CA PRO A 106 6.40 -12.37 7.75
C PRO A 106 7.86 -11.94 7.89
N SER A 107 8.51 -12.34 8.99
CA SER A 107 9.94 -12.11 9.18
C SER A 107 10.75 -13.28 8.58
N PRO A 108 11.87 -13.04 7.87
CA PRO A 108 12.50 -11.75 7.60
C PRO A 108 11.92 -11.03 6.37
N GLY A 109 11.59 -9.73 6.52
CA GLY A 109 11.25 -8.84 5.41
C GLY A 109 10.84 -7.45 5.88
N TYR A 110 11.13 -6.44 5.06
CA TYR A 110 10.76 -5.05 5.29
C TYR A 110 9.43 -4.79 4.55
N TYR A 111 8.34 -4.53 5.27
CA TYR A 111 7.00 -4.32 4.70
C TYR A 111 6.43 -2.99 5.23
N SER A 112 6.06 -2.05 4.36
CA SER A 112 5.63 -0.70 4.77
C SER A 112 4.28 -0.26 4.23
N HIS A 113 3.75 -0.99 3.25
CA HIS A 113 2.62 -0.53 2.47
C HIS A 113 1.54 -1.59 2.38
N PHE A 114 0.30 -1.19 2.69
CA PHE A 114 -0.88 -2.04 2.65
C PHE A 114 -1.80 -1.54 1.55
N HIS A 115 -2.08 -2.40 0.57
CA HIS A 115 -2.99 -2.09 -0.52
C HIS A 115 -4.20 -3.03 -0.48
N TRP A 116 -5.38 -2.45 -0.67
CA TRP A 116 -6.55 -3.16 -1.13
C TRP A 116 -6.57 -3.20 -2.67
N LEU A 117 -7.24 -4.19 -3.22
CA LEU A 117 -7.60 -4.21 -4.64
C LEU A 117 -8.88 -3.37 -4.79
N SER A 118 -8.79 -2.04 -4.88
CA SER A 118 -10.00 -1.27 -5.23
C SER A 118 -10.41 -1.65 -6.64
N SER A 119 -11.70 -1.93 -6.81
CA SER A 119 -12.35 -2.28 -8.08
C SER A 119 -11.83 -3.57 -8.74
N GLY A 120 -12.63 -4.63 -8.61
CA GLY A 120 -12.73 -5.74 -9.55
C GLY A 120 -11.40 -6.33 -10.00
N SER A 121 -10.82 -7.19 -9.17
CA SER A 121 -9.86 -8.17 -9.69
C SER A 121 -10.46 -8.81 -10.94
N THR A 122 -9.77 -8.73 -12.07
CA THR A 122 -10.18 -9.46 -13.28
C THR A 122 -10.00 -10.97 -13.13
N ASP A 123 -9.40 -11.41 -12.02
CA ASP A 123 -9.39 -12.80 -11.59
C ASP A 123 -10.72 -13.11 -10.86
N PRO A 124 -11.61 -13.94 -11.44
CA PRO A 124 -12.91 -14.29 -10.86
C PRO A 124 -12.78 -15.15 -9.59
N ARG A 125 -11.55 -15.51 -9.18
CA ARG A 125 -11.27 -16.26 -7.95
C ARG A 125 -10.89 -15.34 -6.79
N ALA A 126 -10.65 -14.05 -7.03
CA ALA A 126 -10.38 -13.13 -5.94
C ALA A 126 -11.68 -12.82 -5.20
N ALA A 127 -11.66 -12.94 -3.88
CA ALA A 127 -12.78 -12.48 -3.05
C ALA A 127 -12.96 -10.96 -3.21
N ASP A 128 -14.22 -10.51 -3.14
CA ASP A 128 -14.52 -9.09 -3.10
C ASP A 128 -13.94 -8.45 -1.84
N VAL A 129 -13.51 -7.20 -1.97
CA VAL A 129 -13.07 -6.40 -0.83
C VAL A 129 -14.33 -5.98 -0.06
N PRO A 130 -14.40 -6.17 1.27
CA PRO A 130 -15.56 -5.74 2.04
C PRO A 130 -15.88 -4.25 1.84
N ASP A 131 -17.16 -3.89 1.78
CA ASP A 131 -17.62 -2.52 1.48
C ASP A 131 -17.04 -1.43 2.41
N PHE A 132 -16.68 -1.78 3.64
CA PHE A 132 -16.03 -0.86 4.58
C PHE A 132 -14.56 -0.60 4.22
N CYS A 133 -13.89 -1.52 3.51
CA CYS A 133 -12.51 -1.40 3.04
C CYS A 133 -12.40 -0.93 1.58
N ASP A 134 -13.44 -1.09 0.75
CA ASP A 134 -13.42 -0.68 -0.66
C ASP A 134 -13.78 0.80 -0.83
N LYS A 135 -12.81 1.68 -0.57
CA LYS A 135 -12.97 3.14 -0.69
C LYS A 135 -11.98 3.73 -1.70
N MET A 136 -12.33 4.90 -2.24
CA MET A 136 -11.51 5.60 -3.25
C MET A 136 -10.33 6.38 -2.65
N SER A 137 -10.34 6.66 -1.34
CA SER A 137 -9.27 7.37 -0.64
C SER A 137 -9.19 6.93 0.82
N ALA A 138 -8.08 7.25 1.48
CA ALA A 138 -7.88 6.90 2.88
C ALA A 138 -8.89 7.60 3.80
N GLY A 139 -9.21 8.87 3.55
CA GLY A 139 -10.19 9.59 4.38
C GLY A 139 -11.62 9.06 4.23
N MET A 140 -11.97 8.45 3.08
CA MET A 140 -13.27 7.80 2.92
C MET A 140 -13.43 6.54 3.78
N LEU A 141 -12.32 5.90 4.19
CA LEU A 141 -12.36 4.80 5.16
C LEU A 141 -12.89 5.27 6.52
N GLU A 142 -12.65 6.53 6.88
CA GLU A 142 -13.17 7.11 8.13
C GLU A 142 -14.56 7.71 7.95
N MET A 143 -14.76 8.46 6.86
CA MET A 143 -15.89 9.37 6.68
C MET A 143 -17.13 8.77 5.99
N THR A 144 -17.02 7.59 5.37
CA THR A 144 -18.12 7.00 4.57
C THR A 144 -18.68 5.78 5.27
N ASP A 145 -20.01 5.65 5.33
CA ASP A 145 -20.69 4.45 5.84
C ASP A 145 -20.75 3.33 4.77
N PRO A 146 -20.45 2.06 5.09
CA PRO A 146 -19.86 1.61 6.35
C PRO A 146 -18.41 2.08 6.49
N SER A 147 -18.08 2.60 7.68
CA SER A 147 -16.74 3.08 8.04
C SER A 147 -15.80 1.91 8.34
N ALA A 148 -14.54 2.04 7.95
CA ALA A 148 -13.48 1.07 8.22
C ALA A 148 -12.82 1.26 9.60
N VAL A 149 -13.14 2.33 10.34
CA VAL A 149 -12.52 2.60 11.65
C VAL A 149 -12.69 1.42 12.58
N ASP A 150 -11.58 0.92 13.12
CA ASP A 150 -11.50 -0.28 13.95
C ASP A 150 -11.93 -1.60 13.27
N MET A 151 -12.19 -1.58 11.98
CA MET A 151 -12.47 -2.78 11.18
C MET A 151 -11.17 -3.40 10.66
N ILE A 152 -11.20 -4.71 10.46
CA ILE A 152 -10.09 -5.49 9.88
C ILE A 152 -10.28 -5.52 8.36
N CYS A 153 -9.30 -4.97 7.63
CA CYS A 153 -9.23 -5.07 6.19
C CYS A 153 -8.20 -6.12 5.77
N GLU A 154 -8.60 -7.00 4.86
CA GLU A 154 -7.71 -7.93 4.16
C GLU A 154 -6.96 -7.22 3.02
N GLY A 155 -5.74 -7.64 2.75
CA GLY A 155 -4.91 -7.02 1.73
C GLY A 155 -3.50 -7.59 1.69
N TRP A 156 -2.53 -6.72 1.40
CA TRP A 156 -1.17 -7.15 1.09
C TRP A 156 -0.12 -6.31 1.79
N PHE A 157 0.73 -6.95 2.58
CA PHE A 157 1.96 -6.35 3.05
C PHE A 157 2.99 -6.32 1.93
N LEU A 158 3.39 -5.12 1.53
CA LEU A 158 4.28 -4.91 0.41
C LEU A 158 5.70 -4.60 0.85
N GLN A 159 6.64 -5.39 0.35
CA GLN A 159 8.06 -5.10 0.37
C GLN A 159 8.43 -4.37 -0.91
N LEU A 160 8.94 -3.15 -0.75
CA LEU A 160 9.47 -2.34 -1.84
C LEU A 160 10.99 -2.40 -1.88
N LYS A 161 11.52 -2.54 -3.10
CA LYS A 161 12.95 -2.46 -3.36
C LYS A 161 13.19 -1.45 -4.49
N ALA A 162 13.77 -0.31 -4.16
CA ALA A 162 14.21 0.67 -5.13
C ALA A 162 15.26 0.05 -6.06
N LYS A 163 15.06 0.20 -7.36
CA LYS A 163 15.96 -0.32 -8.41
C LYS A 163 17.10 0.65 -8.72
N HIS A 164 16.90 1.93 -8.40
CA HIS A 164 17.79 3.06 -8.66
C HIS A 164 17.86 3.96 -7.44
N SER A 165 18.83 4.88 -7.41
CA SER A 165 18.86 5.98 -6.44
C SER A 165 18.33 7.25 -7.12
N PHE A 166 17.40 7.96 -6.49
CA PHE A 166 16.73 9.13 -7.04
C PHE A 166 16.08 9.96 -5.91
N ALA A 167 15.78 11.22 -6.19
CA ALA A 167 14.97 12.07 -5.33
C ALA A 167 13.50 11.92 -5.73
N PHE A 168 12.70 11.26 -4.90
CA PHE A 168 11.29 11.00 -5.20
C PHE A 168 10.41 12.18 -4.81
N LYS A 169 9.74 12.78 -5.79
CA LYS A 169 8.80 13.88 -5.59
C LYS A 169 7.38 13.35 -5.44
N HIS A 170 6.82 13.46 -4.24
CA HIS A 170 5.47 13.01 -3.91
C HIS A 170 4.83 13.90 -2.84
N GLY A 171 3.55 14.23 -2.98
CA GLY A 171 2.83 15.01 -1.95
C GLY A 171 3.40 16.39 -1.64
N GLY A 172 4.19 17.01 -2.53
CA GLY A 172 4.90 18.26 -2.26
C GLY A 172 6.25 18.10 -1.55
N GLU A 173 6.61 16.87 -1.18
CA GLU A 173 7.89 16.54 -0.57
C GLU A 173 8.88 15.97 -1.58
N ILE A 174 10.17 16.05 -1.24
CA ILE A 174 11.27 15.40 -1.96
C ILE A 174 11.94 14.41 -1.00
N ILE A 175 11.88 13.14 -1.33
CA ILE A 175 12.37 12.05 -0.47
C ILE A 175 13.56 11.39 -1.18
N PRO A 176 14.78 11.46 -0.64
CA PRO A 176 15.91 10.73 -1.22
C PRO A 176 15.70 9.23 -1.05
N VAL A 177 15.70 8.52 -2.17
CA VAL A 177 15.57 7.07 -2.28
C VAL A 177 16.88 6.51 -2.77
N TYR A 178 17.40 5.50 -2.06
CA TYR A 178 18.62 4.80 -2.44
C TYR A 178 18.29 3.39 -2.92
N LYS A 179 19.03 2.93 -3.93
CA LYS A 179 18.90 1.56 -4.45
C LYS A 179 19.01 0.54 -3.32
N GLY A 180 17.97 -0.27 -3.13
CA GLY A 180 17.92 -1.20 -2.00
C GLY A 180 16.52 -1.34 -1.43
N ALA A 181 16.43 -1.88 -0.22
CA ALA A 181 15.18 -1.90 0.52
C ALA A 181 14.72 -0.46 0.76
N ASP A 182 13.45 -0.19 0.48
CA ASP A 182 12.88 1.14 0.66
C ASP A 182 11.56 1.03 1.42
N LEU A 183 11.53 1.66 2.57
CA LEU A 183 10.31 1.85 3.36
C LEU A 183 9.97 3.34 3.42
N ARG A 184 10.98 4.20 3.49
CA ARG A 184 10.85 5.64 3.74
C ARG A 184 9.89 6.35 2.78
N SER A 185 9.88 5.98 1.51
CA SER A 185 9.08 6.69 0.51
C SER A 185 7.59 6.29 0.48
N HIS A 186 7.19 5.19 1.15
CA HIS A 186 5.84 4.61 1.08
C HIS A 186 5.42 3.95 2.41
N LEU A 187 5.68 4.60 3.56
CA LEU A 187 5.38 4.08 4.91
C LEU A 187 4.04 4.56 5.44
N ASN A 188 3.21 3.62 5.94
CA ASN A 188 1.89 3.90 6.53
C ASN A 188 1.43 2.85 7.59
N ILE A 189 2.35 2.31 8.39
CA ILE A 189 2.04 1.22 9.33
C ILE A 189 2.49 1.56 10.75
N VAL A 190 1.59 1.38 11.73
CA VAL A 190 1.93 1.36 13.16
C VAL A 190 1.92 -0.08 13.67
N THR A 191 3.04 -0.52 14.24
CA THR A 191 3.15 -1.84 14.87
C THR A 191 2.84 -1.72 16.36
N ASN A 192 1.92 -2.53 16.88
CA ASN A 192 1.72 -2.64 18.34
C ASN A 192 2.65 -3.73 18.91
N TYR A 193 3.24 -3.49 20.09
CA TYR A 193 3.88 -4.51 20.90
C TYR A 193 2.92 -4.90 22.02
N LYS A 194 2.13 -5.96 21.81
CA LYS A 194 1.46 -6.67 22.91
C LYS A 194 1.52 -8.18 22.65
N PRO A 195 2.07 -8.98 23.58
CA PRO A 195 2.25 -10.43 23.41
C PRO A 195 0.97 -11.25 23.54
N ASP A 196 -0.12 -10.66 24.02
CA ASP A 196 -1.43 -11.31 24.14
C ASP A 196 -2.46 -10.38 23.48
N LEU A 197 -3.22 -10.81 22.46
CA LEU A 197 -4.61 -10.34 22.16
C LEU A 197 -5.14 -10.84 20.81
N GLU A 198 -6.34 -11.42 20.84
CA GLU A 198 -7.29 -11.37 19.72
C GLU A 198 -7.60 -9.90 19.38
N ILE A 199 -7.54 -9.53 18.10
CA ILE A 199 -8.08 -8.25 17.63
C ILE A 199 -9.57 -8.44 17.40
N THR A 200 -10.36 -8.20 18.44
CA THR A 200 -11.81 -7.99 18.34
C THR A 200 -12.08 -6.53 17.95
N PRO A 201 -13.12 -6.24 17.14
CA PRO A 201 -13.60 -4.88 16.93
C PRO A 201 -13.85 -4.20 18.28
N THR A 202 -13.31 -3.00 18.49
CA THR A 202 -13.34 -2.33 19.80
C THR A 202 -14.71 -1.78 20.21
N ARG A 203 -15.73 -1.89 19.34
CA ARG A 203 -17.10 -1.49 19.62
C ARG A 203 -18.06 -2.54 19.05
N GLU A 204 -18.90 -3.12 19.90
CA GLU A 204 -20.05 -3.89 19.44
C GLU A 204 -20.95 -2.97 18.61
N GLY A 205 -21.34 -3.44 17.42
CA GLY A 205 -22.25 -2.71 16.56
C GLY A 205 -23.54 -2.43 17.30
N HIS A 206 -23.82 -1.17 17.61
CA HIS A 206 -25.16 -0.75 17.96
C HIS A 206 -26.03 -0.85 16.71
N SER A 207 -26.61 -2.03 16.49
CA SER A 207 -27.85 -2.15 15.74
C SER A 207 -28.95 -1.47 16.57
N GLY A 208 -29.24 -0.23 16.22
CA GLY A 208 -30.43 0.46 16.69
C GLY A 208 -31.68 -0.32 16.26
N MET A 209 -32.50 -0.67 17.25
CA MET A 209 -33.91 -1.04 17.05
C MET A 209 -34.72 0.17 16.60
#